data_AF-A0A6J6BBU0-F1
#
_entry.id   AF-A0A6J6BBU0-F1
#
_cell.length_a   1.000
_cell.length_b   1.000
_cell.length_c   1.000
_cell.angle_alpha   90.00
_cell.angle_beta   90.00
_cell.angle_gamma   90.00
#
_symmetry.space_group_name_H-M   'P 1'
#
loop_
_entity.id
_entity.type
_entity.pdbx_description
1 polymer ?
#
loop_
_entity_poly.entity_id
_entity_poly.type
_entity_poly.pdbx_seq_one_letter_code
_entity_poly.pdbx_strand_id
1 'polypeptide(L)'
;MAWVARIPEIRDANGLNNGQLGLILISSTAGAIIGAQLAGRLIHTYGTKPVIRIAIVIMPIGLMLMGLSTSPITLIFGLFIMGLGYSSMDIASNTQAVIIEKLMGKRVMSSFHALWSSGAFATTVLGGSIAKFVSPRDNLVGVGIVCFFLFIPAIRTLLPPDLDEHSGGEEETEAKIPFISKSVLPLWGMGIGLLGGLIAEGAASDWGAILLRDDMGYGKGVNAAAFAVFSLAMISARFMGDKALDYFGPRKTVQYGGYLGGIGLGAGIAIGVPLSDSHPAIALIIVSIGFACAGLGIGPMFPAYILAASEVPGIASSVAIARVGVIGIAGYFIGPSITGALAQWLSLPVAMAYPVLMLLLAGYQSHIIKK
;
A
#
# COMPACT_ATOMS: atom_id res chain seq x y z
N MET A 1 -8.19 -1.22 5.67
CA MET A 1 -7.19 -0.63 6.58
C MET A 1 -7.63 -0.52 8.05
N ALA A 2 -8.68 -1.22 8.53
CA ALA A 2 -9.08 -1.17 9.95
C ALA A 2 -7.99 -1.66 10.92
N TRP A 3 -7.14 -2.56 10.44
CA TRP A 3 -5.93 -3.04 11.11
C TRP A 3 -4.99 -1.92 11.57
N VAL A 4 -4.79 -0.88 10.75
CA VAL A 4 -3.72 0.12 10.94
C VAL A 4 -3.82 0.85 12.29
N ALA A 5 -5.03 1.23 12.71
CA ALA A 5 -5.23 1.89 14.00
C ALA A 5 -5.02 0.94 15.21
N ARG A 6 -5.01 -0.37 14.97
CA ARG A 6 -5.02 -1.43 16.00
C ARG A 6 -3.75 -2.26 16.06
N ILE A 7 -2.81 -2.09 15.11
CA ILE A 7 -1.55 -2.84 15.06
C ILE A 7 -0.85 -2.87 16.42
N PRO A 8 -0.68 -1.75 17.12
CA PRO A 8 0.10 -1.76 18.36
C PRO A 8 -0.60 -2.61 19.44
N GLU A 9 -1.94 -2.54 19.53
CA GLU A 9 -2.71 -3.33 20.49
C GLU A 9 -2.71 -4.82 20.16
N ILE A 10 -2.81 -5.18 18.87
CA ILE A 10 -2.82 -6.59 18.44
C ILE A 10 -1.43 -7.21 18.58
N ARG A 11 -0.37 -6.44 18.31
CA ARG A 11 1.02 -6.86 18.57
C ARG A 11 1.20 -7.24 20.04
N ASP A 12 0.77 -6.38 20.96
CA ASP A 12 0.90 -6.63 22.39
C ASP A 12 0.05 -7.82 22.85
N ALA A 13 -1.19 -7.96 22.33
CA ALA A 13 -2.08 -9.08 22.63
C ALA A 13 -1.51 -10.44 22.21
N ASN A 14 -0.61 -10.46 21.23
CA ASN A 14 0.09 -11.66 20.76
C ASN A 14 1.49 -11.80 21.37
N GLY A 15 1.91 -10.91 22.28
CA GLY A 15 3.21 -10.95 22.93
C GLY A 15 4.40 -10.76 21.98
N LEU A 16 4.20 -10.01 20.89
CA LEU A 16 5.19 -9.85 19.83
C LEU A 16 6.10 -8.63 20.08
N ASN A 17 7.40 -8.81 19.84
CA ASN A 17 8.30 -7.68 19.63
C ASN A 17 8.26 -7.19 18.17
N ASN A 18 8.99 -6.11 17.85
CA ASN A 18 9.01 -5.54 16.51
C ASN A 18 9.58 -6.49 15.46
N GLY A 19 10.64 -7.24 15.77
CA GLY A 19 11.22 -8.21 14.84
C GLY A 19 10.25 -9.34 14.49
N GLN A 20 9.56 -9.88 15.49
CA GLN A 20 8.56 -10.93 15.32
C GLN A 20 7.33 -10.43 14.56
N LEU A 21 6.85 -9.21 14.84
CA LEU A 21 5.76 -8.60 14.07
C LEU A 21 6.18 -8.45 12.60
N GLY A 22 7.38 -7.91 12.34
CA GLY A 22 7.92 -7.77 10.99
C GLY A 22 7.99 -9.11 10.25
N LEU A 23 8.45 -10.17 10.91
CA LEU A 23 8.47 -11.52 10.33
C LEU A 23 7.06 -12.05 10.01
N ILE A 24 6.10 -11.81 10.89
CA ILE A 24 4.72 -12.28 10.73
C ILE A 24 4.00 -11.53 9.58
N LEU A 25 4.33 -10.26 9.31
CA LEU A 25 3.78 -9.52 8.17
C LEU A 25 4.10 -10.17 6.80
N ILE A 26 5.15 -11.00 6.72
CA ILE A 26 5.44 -11.82 5.53
C ILE A 26 4.29 -12.78 5.22
N SER A 27 3.51 -13.23 6.21
CA SER A 27 2.39 -14.13 5.93
C SER A 27 1.31 -13.44 5.09
N SER A 28 1.07 -12.14 5.31
CA SER A 28 0.17 -11.35 4.47
C SER A 28 0.70 -11.22 3.04
N THR A 29 2.01 -11.01 2.91
CA THR A 29 2.70 -11.03 1.61
C THR A 29 2.53 -12.37 0.89
N ALA A 30 2.80 -13.48 1.56
CA ALA A 30 2.69 -14.81 0.98
C ALA A 30 1.25 -15.10 0.54
N GLY A 31 0.27 -14.73 1.37
CA GLY A 31 -1.14 -14.79 1.05
C GLY A 31 -1.47 -13.97 -0.20
N ALA A 32 -1.01 -12.73 -0.27
CA ALA A 32 -1.26 -11.84 -1.40
C ALA A 32 -0.64 -12.34 -2.70
N ILE A 33 0.62 -12.83 -2.68
CA ILE A 33 1.25 -13.42 -3.88
C ILE A 33 0.46 -14.63 -4.36
N ILE A 34 0.10 -15.55 -3.47
CA ILE A 34 -0.69 -16.73 -3.83
C ILE A 34 -2.08 -16.32 -4.35
N GLY A 35 -2.73 -15.37 -3.68
CA GLY A 35 -4.01 -14.79 -4.08
C GLY A 35 -3.95 -14.17 -5.47
N ALA A 36 -2.89 -13.41 -5.77
CA ALA A 36 -2.66 -12.82 -7.08
C ALA A 36 -2.57 -13.87 -8.19
N GLN A 37 -1.74 -14.90 -7.97
CA GLN A 37 -1.51 -15.97 -8.94
C GLN A 37 -2.78 -16.80 -9.18
N LEU A 38 -3.51 -17.13 -8.10
CA LEU A 38 -4.77 -17.85 -8.20
C LEU A 38 -5.84 -17.01 -8.89
N ALA A 39 -5.97 -15.73 -8.53
CA ALA A 39 -6.93 -14.82 -9.14
C ALA A 39 -6.68 -14.69 -10.64
N GLY A 40 -5.44 -14.47 -11.09
CA GLY A 40 -5.14 -14.39 -12.52
C GLY A 40 -5.60 -15.63 -13.30
N ARG A 41 -5.32 -16.83 -12.78
CA ARG A 41 -5.76 -18.10 -13.40
C ARG A 41 -7.29 -18.25 -13.38
N LEU A 42 -7.92 -17.98 -12.24
CA LEU A 42 -9.37 -18.13 -12.08
C LEU A 42 -10.15 -17.09 -12.89
N ILE A 43 -9.64 -15.86 -13.01
CA ILE A 43 -10.20 -14.82 -13.88
C ILE A 43 -10.17 -15.30 -15.33
N HIS A 44 -9.02 -15.79 -15.80
CA HIS A 44 -8.88 -16.29 -17.18
C HIS A 44 -9.86 -17.43 -17.51
N THR A 45 -10.20 -18.28 -16.53
CA THR A 45 -11.08 -19.43 -16.76
C THR A 45 -12.56 -19.15 -16.51
N TYR A 46 -12.90 -18.31 -15.52
CA TYR A 46 -14.25 -18.15 -15.00
C TYR A 46 -14.77 -16.70 -15.02
N GLY A 47 -13.93 -15.76 -15.42
CA GLY A 47 -14.19 -14.33 -15.29
C GLY A 47 -13.93 -13.79 -13.89
N THR A 48 -14.02 -12.48 -13.79
CA THR A 48 -13.74 -11.70 -12.58
C THR A 48 -14.82 -11.85 -11.50
N LYS A 49 -16.09 -12.01 -11.90
CA LYS A 49 -17.23 -12.04 -10.97
C LYS A 49 -17.20 -13.22 -9.98
N PRO A 50 -16.90 -14.48 -10.40
CA PRO A 50 -16.71 -15.58 -9.45
C PRO A 50 -15.53 -15.37 -8.50
N VAL A 51 -14.43 -14.79 -8.98
CA VAL A 51 -13.26 -14.50 -8.15
C VAL A 51 -13.59 -13.47 -7.06
N ILE A 52 -14.30 -12.40 -7.43
CA ILE A 52 -14.78 -11.41 -6.44
C ILE A 52 -15.73 -12.07 -5.43
N ARG A 53 -16.66 -12.94 -5.86
CA ARG A 53 -17.56 -13.66 -4.94
C ARG A 53 -16.82 -14.45 -3.87
N ILE A 54 -15.70 -15.07 -4.23
CA ILE A 54 -14.87 -15.80 -3.27
C ILE A 54 -14.10 -14.81 -2.38
N ALA A 55 -13.51 -13.78 -2.99
CA ALA A 55 -12.71 -12.78 -2.27
C ALA A 55 -13.50 -11.99 -1.21
N ILE A 56 -14.78 -11.67 -1.46
CA ILE A 56 -15.64 -10.98 -0.46
C ILE A 56 -15.89 -11.80 0.79
N VAL A 57 -15.65 -13.12 0.76
CA VAL A 57 -15.77 -14.01 1.92
C VAL A 57 -14.42 -14.17 2.60
N ILE A 58 -13.38 -14.46 1.82
CA ILE A 58 -12.03 -14.71 2.32
C ILE A 58 -11.48 -13.48 3.04
N MET A 59 -11.59 -12.28 2.44
CA MET A 59 -10.97 -11.08 2.99
C MET A 59 -11.55 -10.70 4.37
N PRO A 60 -12.89 -10.63 4.58
CA PRO A 60 -13.44 -10.46 5.93
C PRO A 60 -13.06 -11.53 6.93
N ILE A 61 -12.98 -12.81 6.53
CA ILE A 61 -12.53 -13.89 7.43
C ILE A 61 -11.12 -13.63 7.92
N GLY A 62 -10.20 -13.23 7.02
CA GLY A 62 -8.84 -12.85 7.40
C GLY A 62 -8.82 -11.72 8.43
N LEU A 63 -9.60 -10.65 8.20
CA LEU A 63 -9.71 -9.52 9.12
C LEU A 63 -10.26 -9.93 10.49
N MET A 64 -11.30 -10.77 10.53
CA MET A 64 -11.88 -11.28 11.77
C MET A 64 -10.87 -12.13 12.55
N LEU A 65 -10.12 -13.01 11.86
CA LEU A 65 -9.07 -13.82 12.49
C LEU A 65 -7.92 -12.97 13.06
N MET A 66 -7.55 -11.89 12.38
CA MET A 66 -6.58 -10.92 12.92
C MET A 66 -7.10 -10.29 14.23
N GLY A 67 -8.38 -9.92 14.30
CA GLY A 67 -9.01 -9.40 15.51
C GLY A 67 -9.15 -10.43 16.64
N LEU A 68 -9.38 -11.69 16.30
CA LEU A 68 -9.52 -12.81 17.24
C LEU A 68 -8.18 -13.39 17.69
N SER A 69 -7.06 -12.91 17.15
CA SER A 69 -5.74 -13.48 17.43
C SER A 69 -5.33 -13.27 18.89
N THR A 70 -5.11 -14.39 19.58
CA THR A 70 -4.50 -14.46 20.93
C THR A 70 -3.19 -15.25 20.92
N SER A 71 -2.75 -15.67 19.73
CA SER A 71 -1.47 -16.35 19.52
C SER A 71 -0.86 -15.92 18.17
N PRO A 72 0.48 -15.84 18.07
CA PRO A 72 1.18 -15.51 16.83
C PRO A 72 0.74 -16.37 15.64
N ILE A 73 0.44 -17.65 15.87
CA ILE A 73 0.00 -18.59 14.83
C ILE A 73 -1.36 -18.17 14.26
N THR A 74 -2.32 -17.81 15.12
CA THR A 74 -3.63 -17.31 14.67
C THR A 74 -3.49 -16.03 13.85
N LEU A 75 -2.59 -15.13 14.28
CA LEU A 75 -2.32 -13.90 13.56
C LEU A 75 -1.68 -14.17 12.18
N ILE A 76 -0.73 -15.11 12.09
CA ILE A 76 -0.11 -15.55 10.83
C ILE A 76 -1.19 -16.01 9.84
N PHE A 77 -2.12 -16.88 10.27
CA PHE A 77 -3.22 -17.36 9.42
C PHE A 77 -4.18 -16.23 9.05
N GLY A 78 -4.54 -15.36 9.98
CA GLY A 78 -5.41 -14.22 9.71
C GLY A 78 -4.82 -13.28 8.66
N LEU A 79 -3.54 -12.93 8.80
CA LEU A 79 -2.80 -12.09 7.84
C LEU A 79 -2.66 -12.77 6.48
N PHE A 80 -2.37 -14.07 6.44
CA PHE A 80 -2.29 -14.85 5.20
C PHE A 80 -3.63 -14.86 4.45
N ILE A 81 -4.73 -15.18 5.15
CA ILE A 81 -6.08 -15.21 4.58
C ILE A 81 -6.49 -13.79 4.12
N MET A 82 -6.18 -12.77 4.92
CA MET A 82 -6.43 -11.38 4.56
C MET A 82 -5.68 -10.99 3.29
N GLY A 83 -4.39 -11.32 3.18
CA GLY A 83 -3.58 -11.07 1.99
C GLY A 83 -4.12 -11.78 0.76
N LEU A 84 -4.48 -13.06 0.90
CA LEU A 84 -5.06 -13.86 -0.18
C LEU A 84 -6.37 -13.26 -0.70
N GLY A 85 -7.27 -12.92 0.21
CA GLY A 85 -8.55 -12.29 -0.14
C GLY A 85 -8.36 -10.90 -0.74
N TYR A 86 -7.49 -10.08 -0.14
CA TYR A 86 -7.18 -8.72 -0.61
C TYR A 86 -6.65 -8.73 -2.03
N SER A 87 -5.59 -9.50 -2.31
CA SER A 87 -5.00 -9.51 -3.65
C SER A 87 -5.93 -10.13 -4.70
N SER A 88 -6.74 -11.12 -4.32
CA SER A 88 -7.72 -11.70 -5.24
C SER A 88 -8.81 -10.68 -5.61
N MET A 89 -9.29 -9.94 -4.61
CA MET A 89 -10.23 -8.84 -4.80
C MET A 89 -9.63 -7.75 -5.68
N ASP A 90 -8.40 -7.33 -5.39
CA ASP A 90 -7.72 -6.23 -6.06
C ASP A 90 -7.52 -6.52 -7.55
N ILE A 91 -6.95 -7.69 -7.91
CA ILE A 91 -6.77 -8.04 -9.32
C ILE A 91 -8.11 -8.07 -10.06
N ALA A 92 -9.12 -8.77 -9.51
CA ALA A 92 -10.40 -8.90 -10.20
C ALA A 92 -11.15 -7.57 -10.33
N SER A 93 -11.06 -6.70 -9.32
CA SER A 93 -11.68 -5.35 -9.36
C SER A 93 -10.95 -4.42 -10.31
N ASN A 94 -9.62 -4.47 -10.39
CA ASN A 94 -8.86 -3.69 -11.36
C ASN A 94 -9.14 -4.16 -12.80
N THR A 95 -9.26 -5.47 -13.04
CA THR A 95 -9.70 -6.00 -14.35
C THR A 95 -11.08 -5.46 -14.73
N GLN A 96 -12.05 -5.50 -13.81
CA GLN A 96 -13.38 -4.88 -14.02
C GLN A 96 -13.27 -3.39 -14.36
N ALA A 97 -12.45 -2.63 -13.62
CA ALA A 97 -12.28 -1.20 -13.83
C ALA A 97 -11.71 -0.86 -15.22
N VAL A 98 -10.73 -1.65 -15.72
CA VAL A 98 -10.18 -1.47 -17.08
C VAL A 98 -11.27 -1.65 -18.13
N ILE A 99 -12.11 -2.68 -17.99
CA ILE A 99 -13.18 -2.94 -18.97
C ILE A 99 -14.29 -1.89 -18.87
N ILE A 100 -14.65 -1.46 -17.66
CA ILE A 100 -15.60 -0.35 -17.46
C ILE A 100 -15.09 0.93 -18.14
N GLU A 101 -13.81 1.26 -17.99
CA GLU A 101 -13.19 2.41 -18.65
C GLU A 101 -13.29 2.32 -20.18
N LYS A 102 -13.02 1.14 -20.75
CA LYS A 102 -13.17 0.84 -22.18
C LYS A 102 -14.62 1.02 -22.65
N LEU A 103 -15.58 0.43 -21.93
CA LEU A 103 -17.01 0.49 -22.26
C LEU A 103 -17.59 1.91 -22.12
N MET A 104 -17.10 2.69 -21.15
CA MET A 104 -17.53 4.07 -20.93
C MET A 104 -16.86 5.08 -21.87
N GLY A 105 -15.74 4.71 -22.50
CA GLY A 105 -14.92 5.63 -23.31
C GLY A 105 -14.35 6.79 -22.50
N LYS A 106 -14.14 6.62 -21.18
CA LYS A 106 -13.70 7.68 -20.25
C LYS A 106 -12.70 7.13 -19.25
N ARG A 107 -11.64 7.90 -19.00
CA ARG A 107 -10.63 7.59 -17.96
C ARG A 107 -11.26 7.68 -16.56
N VAL A 108 -11.46 6.55 -15.89
CA VAL A 108 -12.09 6.43 -14.56
C VAL A 108 -11.21 5.69 -13.54
N MET A 109 -10.11 5.06 -13.96
CA MET A 109 -9.20 4.31 -13.08
C MET A 109 -8.67 5.13 -11.90
N SER A 110 -8.27 6.38 -12.14
CA SER A 110 -7.79 7.29 -11.08
C SER A 110 -8.86 7.52 -9.99
N SER A 111 -10.13 7.66 -10.39
CA SER A 111 -11.26 7.82 -9.47
C SER A 111 -11.49 6.56 -8.62
N PHE A 112 -11.32 5.35 -9.18
CA PHE A 112 -11.40 4.11 -8.40
C PHE A 112 -10.28 4.03 -7.34
N HIS A 113 -9.05 4.38 -7.69
CA HIS A 113 -7.96 4.46 -6.71
C HIS A 113 -8.17 5.57 -5.66
N ALA A 114 -8.81 6.68 -6.03
CA ALA A 114 -9.19 7.72 -5.08
C ALA A 114 -10.24 7.20 -4.07
N LEU A 115 -11.22 6.41 -4.51
CA LEU A 115 -12.19 5.75 -3.61
C LEU A 115 -11.51 4.75 -2.66
N TRP A 116 -10.56 3.94 -3.17
CA TRP A 116 -9.75 3.05 -2.33
C TRP A 116 -9.01 3.82 -1.24
N SER A 117 -8.34 4.90 -1.63
CA SER A 117 -7.57 5.75 -0.71
C SER A 117 -8.48 6.42 0.33
N SER A 118 -9.65 6.91 -0.12
CA SER A 118 -10.66 7.51 0.76
C SER A 118 -11.20 6.49 1.78
N GLY A 119 -11.42 5.24 1.37
CA GLY A 119 -11.78 4.16 2.27
C GLY A 119 -10.68 3.84 3.29
N ALA A 120 -9.41 3.82 2.85
CA ALA A 120 -8.26 3.63 3.73
C ALA A 120 -8.17 4.72 4.80
N PHE A 121 -8.30 5.98 4.39
CA PHE A 121 -8.33 7.14 5.29
C PHE A 121 -9.51 7.07 6.26
N ALA A 122 -10.75 6.92 5.76
CA ALA A 122 -11.95 6.88 6.58
C ALA A 122 -11.89 5.75 7.62
N THR A 123 -11.45 4.56 7.22
CA THR A 123 -11.32 3.43 8.14
C THR A 123 -10.25 3.68 9.21
N THR A 124 -9.15 4.35 8.87
CA THR A 124 -8.08 4.69 9.82
C THR A 124 -8.56 5.71 10.84
N VAL A 125 -9.25 6.78 10.39
CA VAL A 125 -9.79 7.82 11.26
C VAL A 125 -10.89 7.28 12.17
N LEU A 126 -11.84 6.51 11.61
CA LEU A 126 -12.90 5.88 12.40
C LEU A 126 -12.35 4.84 13.36
N GLY A 127 -11.39 4.01 12.92
CA GLY A 127 -10.73 3.03 13.78
C GLY A 127 -9.96 3.68 14.94
N GLY A 128 -9.30 4.80 14.67
CA GLY A 128 -8.62 5.61 15.69
C GLY A 128 -9.58 6.29 16.65
N SER A 129 -10.69 6.88 16.17
CA SER A 129 -11.64 7.61 17.02
C SER A 129 -12.37 6.70 18.00
N ILE A 130 -12.63 5.45 17.62
CA ILE A 130 -13.25 4.44 18.50
C ILE A 130 -12.22 3.67 19.33
N ALA A 131 -10.92 3.94 19.18
CA ALA A 131 -9.86 3.10 19.74
C ALA A 131 -9.88 3.00 21.27
N LYS A 132 -10.38 4.04 21.95
CA LYS A 132 -10.52 4.10 23.40
C LYS A 132 -11.77 3.40 23.93
N PHE A 133 -12.77 3.18 23.08
CA PHE A 133 -14.10 2.71 23.49
C PHE A 133 -14.38 1.27 23.10
N VAL A 134 -13.67 0.75 22.10
CA VAL A 134 -13.90 -0.58 21.52
C VAL A 134 -12.60 -1.36 21.52
N SER A 135 -12.65 -2.64 21.91
CA SER A 135 -11.49 -3.54 21.86
C SER A 135 -11.03 -3.77 20.41
N PRO A 136 -9.74 -4.07 20.15
CA PRO A 136 -9.28 -4.44 18.81
C PRO A 136 -10.06 -5.60 18.21
N ARG A 137 -10.42 -6.59 19.04
CA ARG A 137 -11.24 -7.75 18.68
C ARG A 137 -12.60 -7.32 18.15
N ASP A 138 -13.37 -6.59 18.95
CA ASP A 138 -14.74 -6.20 18.59
C ASP A 138 -14.73 -5.27 17.38
N ASN A 139 -13.71 -4.40 17.27
CA ASN A 139 -13.55 -3.53 16.14
C ASN A 139 -13.29 -4.30 14.84
N LEU A 140 -12.26 -5.17 14.79
CA LEU A 140 -11.93 -5.87 13.55
C LEU A 140 -12.98 -6.94 13.19
N VAL A 141 -13.57 -7.60 14.18
CA VAL A 141 -14.69 -8.54 13.94
C VAL A 141 -15.91 -7.80 13.42
N GLY A 142 -16.30 -6.70 14.07
CA GLY A 142 -17.42 -5.87 13.64
C GLY A 142 -17.23 -5.32 12.22
N VAL A 143 -16.04 -4.80 11.90
CA VAL A 143 -15.71 -4.35 10.54
C VAL A 143 -15.76 -5.50 9.54
N GLY A 144 -15.23 -6.68 9.89
CA GLY A 144 -15.32 -7.87 9.04
C GLY A 144 -16.76 -8.25 8.70
N ILE A 145 -17.63 -8.32 9.71
CA ILE A 145 -19.06 -8.62 9.53
C ILE A 145 -19.73 -7.56 8.66
N VAL A 146 -19.52 -6.27 8.95
CA VAL A 146 -20.09 -5.16 8.18
C VAL A 146 -19.62 -5.21 6.73
N CYS A 147 -18.33 -5.38 6.47
CA CYS A 147 -17.77 -5.48 5.12
C CYS A 147 -18.35 -6.68 4.36
N PHE A 148 -18.48 -7.85 5.00
CA PHE A 148 -19.08 -9.02 4.38
C PHE A 148 -20.48 -8.73 3.85
N PHE A 149 -21.34 -8.11 4.67
CA PHE A 149 -22.70 -7.76 4.24
C PHE A 149 -22.73 -6.61 3.23
N LEU A 150 -21.88 -5.60 3.37
CA LEU A 150 -21.81 -4.46 2.46
C LEU A 150 -21.33 -4.85 1.05
N PHE A 151 -20.53 -5.91 0.91
CA PHE A 151 -20.07 -6.37 -0.40
C PHE A 151 -21.12 -7.19 -1.16
N ILE A 152 -22.10 -7.80 -0.49
CA ILE A 152 -23.10 -8.65 -1.15
C ILE A 152 -23.90 -7.89 -2.23
N PRO A 153 -24.45 -6.68 -1.98
CA PRO A 153 -25.12 -5.91 -3.01
C PRO A 153 -24.21 -5.55 -4.19
N ALA A 154 -22.93 -5.23 -3.92
CA ALA A 154 -21.97 -4.83 -4.94
C ALA A 154 -21.72 -5.94 -5.99
N ILE A 155 -21.82 -7.22 -5.61
CA ILE A 155 -21.67 -8.34 -6.54
C ILE A 155 -22.73 -8.31 -7.66
N ARG A 156 -23.94 -7.83 -7.35
CA ARG A 156 -25.04 -7.82 -8.34
C ARG A 156 -24.75 -6.88 -9.49
N THR A 157 -24.04 -5.78 -9.22
CA THR A 157 -23.72 -4.72 -10.18
C THR A 157 -22.38 -4.91 -10.90
N LEU A 158 -21.61 -5.96 -10.60
CA LEU A 158 -20.38 -6.29 -11.32
C LEU A 158 -20.68 -6.71 -12.76
N LEU A 159 -19.77 -6.37 -13.70
CA LEU A 159 -19.86 -6.85 -15.07
C LEU A 159 -19.97 -8.38 -15.08
N PRO A 160 -20.89 -8.93 -15.87
CA PRO A 160 -21.01 -10.36 -16.03
C PRO A 160 -19.83 -10.93 -16.85
N PRO A 161 -19.52 -12.24 -16.75
CA PRO A 161 -18.36 -12.85 -17.39
C PRO A 161 -18.33 -12.78 -18.93
N ASP A 162 -19.46 -12.53 -19.57
CA ASP A 162 -19.57 -12.32 -21.02
C ASP A 162 -19.09 -10.91 -21.45
N LEU A 163 -19.02 -9.96 -20.51
CA LEU A 163 -18.65 -8.57 -20.76
C LEU A 163 -17.31 -8.17 -20.14
N ASP A 164 -16.62 -9.04 -19.42
CA ASP A 164 -15.36 -8.71 -18.74
C ASP A 164 -14.10 -9.10 -19.53
N GLU A 165 -14.26 -9.54 -20.80
CA GLU A 165 -13.20 -9.88 -21.76
C GLU A 165 -12.09 -10.79 -21.19
N HIS A 166 -12.40 -11.59 -20.16
CA HIS A 166 -11.42 -12.31 -19.34
C HIS A 166 -10.66 -13.41 -20.08
N SER A 167 -11.21 -13.93 -21.18
CA SER A 167 -10.57 -14.93 -22.04
C SER A 167 -9.47 -14.34 -22.94
N GLY A 168 -9.23 -13.02 -22.88
CA GLY A 168 -8.08 -12.35 -23.48
C GLY A 168 -8.13 -12.14 -25.00
N GLY A 169 -9.05 -12.77 -25.74
CA GLY A 169 -8.99 -12.78 -27.20
C GLY A 169 -7.68 -13.39 -27.73
N GLU A 170 -7.50 -13.41 -29.05
CA GLU A 170 -6.32 -14.01 -29.74
C GLU A 170 -5.00 -13.22 -29.57
N GLU A 171 -4.86 -12.34 -28.59
CA GLU A 171 -3.61 -11.58 -28.41
C GLU A 171 -2.57 -12.39 -27.62
N GLU A 172 -1.83 -13.24 -28.36
CA GLU A 172 -0.54 -13.77 -27.92
C GLU A 172 0.46 -12.61 -27.73
N THR A 173 0.61 -12.12 -26.51
CA THR A 173 1.71 -11.21 -26.16
C THR A 173 2.95 -12.02 -25.75
N GLU A 174 3.54 -12.77 -26.69
CA GLU A 174 4.89 -13.30 -26.53
C GLU A 174 5.93 -12.15 -26.68
N ALA A 175 6.11 -11.37 -25.62
CA ALA A 175 7.27 -10.50 -25.51
C ALA A 175 8.28 -11.14 -24.54
N LYS A 176 9.08 -12.08 -25.05
CA LYS A 176 10.25 -12.62 -24.33
C LYS A 176 11.33 -11.55 -24.23
N ILE A 177 11.19 -10.63 -23.26
CA ILE A 177 12.22 -9.63 -22.99
C ILE A 177 13.33 -10.27 -22.13
N PRO A 178 14.61 -10.11 -22.48
CA PRO A 178 15.74 -10.53 -21.64
C PRO A 178 15.59 -10.02 -20.19
N PHE A 179 15.96 -10.87 -19.23
CA PHE A 179 15.89 -10.50 -17.80
C PHE A 179 16.90 -9.41 -17.45
N ILE A 180 18.08 -9.44 -18.07
CA ILE A 180 19.16 -8.45 -17.92
C ILE A 180 19.72 -8.10 -19.30
N SER A 181 19.60 -6.84 -19.69
CA SER A 181 20.19 -6.25 -20.90
C SER A 181 20.33 -4.73 -20.71
N LYS A 182 21.15 -4.06 -21.53
CA LYS A 182 21.24 -2.59 -21.50
C LYS A 182 19.90 -1.91 -21.81
N SER A 183 19.03 -2.55 -22.60
CA SER A 183 17.71 -2.02 -22.94
C SER A 183 16.69 -2.07 -21.78
N VAL A 184 16.88 -2.96 -20.80
CA VAL A 184 15.96 -3.08 -19.64
C VAL A 184 16.48 -2.42 -18.37
N LEU A 185 17.72 -1.94 -18.36
CA LEU A 185 18.31 -1.25 -17.21
C LEU A 185 17.48 -0.04 -16.73
N PRO A 186 16.87 0.77 -17.63
CA PRO A 186 15.95 1.83 -17.20
C PRO A 186 14.73 1.30 -16.44
N LEU A 187 14.19 0.14 -16.84
CA LEU A 187 13.06 -0.50 -16.15
C LEU A 187 13.43 -0.96 -14.74
N TRP A 188 14.64 -1.49 -14.54
CA TRP A 188 15.15 -1.81 -13.21
C TRP A 188 15.27 -0.57 -12.33
N GLY A 189 15.82 0.51 -12.89
CA GLY A 189 15.94 1.79 -12.20
C GLY A 189 14.59 2.36 -11.75
N MET A 190 13.62 2.40 -12.65
CA MET A 190 12.25 2.83 -12.37
C MET A 190 11.54 1.89 -11.39
N GLY A 191 11.73 0.58 -11.52
CA GLY A 191 11.20 -0.43 -10.59
C GLY A 191 11.74 -0.24 -9.17
N ILE A 192 13.06 -0.07 -9.02
CA ILE A 192 13.70 0.20 -7.72
C ILE A 192 13.20 1.53 -7.12
N GLY A 193 13.04 2.55 -7.96
CA GLY A 193 12.48 3.82 -7.54
C GLY A 193 11.03 3.71 -7.05
N LEU A 194 10.18 2.98 -7.77
CA LEU A 194 8.80 2.71 -7.35
C LEU A 194 8.76 1.86 -6.07
N LEU A 195 9.62 0.85 -5.98
CA LEU A 195 9.80 0.02 -4.79
C LEU A 195 10.15 0.88 -3.57
N GLY A 196 10.96 1.92 -3.73
CA GLY A 196 11.29 2.83 -2.64
C GLY A 196 10.09 3.61 -2.11
N GLY A 197 9.21 4.08 -3.00
CA GLY A 197 7.96 4.72 -2.63
C GLY A 197 7.00 3.77 -1.88
N LEU A 198 6.85 2.54 -2.39
CA LEU A 198 5.95 1.55 -1.79
C LEU A 198 6.46 0.96 -0.47
N ILE A 199 7.78 0.89 -0.27
CA ILE A 199 8.37 0.59 1.06
C ILE A 199 7.97 1.67 2.07
N ALA A 200 8.07 2.94 1.70
CA ALA A 200 7.73 4.03 2.61
C ALA A 200 6.23 4.13 2.89
N GLU A 201 5.39 3.82 1.90
CA GLU A 201 3.94 3.70 2.08
C GLU A 201 3.59 2.58 3.07
N GLY A 202 4.13 1.37 2.87
CA GLY A 202 3.94 0.26 3.82
C GLY A 202 4.52 0.55 5.20
N ALA A 203 5.66 1.26 5.27
CA ALA A 203 6.21 1.65 6.56
C ALA A 203 5.32 2.65 7.31
N ALA A 204 4.71 3.59 6.60
CA ALA A 204 3.75 4.52 7.20
C ALA A 204 2.50 3.83 7.73
N SER A 205 1.96 2.82 7.01
CA SER A 205 0.79 2.06 7.47
C SER A 205 1.10 1.14 8.64
N ASP A 206 2.23 0.44 8.60
CA ASP A 206 2.47 -0.68 9.53
C ASP A 206 3.22 -0.26 10.79
N TRP A 207 4.08 0.76 10.67
CA TRP A 207 4.98 1.18 11.75
C TRP A 207 4.65 2.56 12.32
N GLY A 208 3.90 3.41 11.60
CA GLY A 208 3.59 4.77 12.05
C GLY A 208 2.84 4.82 13.38
N ALA A 209 1.86 3.93 13.57
CA ALA A 209 1.10 3.86 14.82
C ALA A 209 1.90 3.27 15.99
N ILE A 210 2.89 2.42 15.69
CA ILE A 210 3.81 1.89 16.71
C ILE A 210 4.78 2.98 17.14
N LEU A 211 5.37 3.71 16.18
CA LEU A 211 6.30 4.82 16.45
C LEU A 211 5.67 5.88 17.37
N LEU A 212 4.46 6.34 17.04
CA LEU A 212 3.77 7.34 17.86
C LEU A 212 3.44 6.81 19.26
N ARG A 213 3.15 5.51 19.41
CA ARG A 213 2.76 4.94 20.71
C ARG A 213 3.95 4.60 21.59
N ASP A 214 4.88 3.83 21.05
CA ASP A 214 5.95 3.20 21.81
C ASP A 214 7.14 4.13 22.01
N ASP A 215 7.49 4.93 21.00
CA ASP A 215 8.66 5.83 21.06
C ASP A 215 8.30 7.27 21.44
N MET A 216 7.02 7.67 21.32
CA MET A 216 6.57 9.03 21.62
C MET A 216 5.44 9.12 22.67
N GLY A 217 4.96 7.98 23.18
CA GLY A 217 3.99 7.94 24.28
C GLY A 217 2.56 8.36 23.93
N TYR A 218 2.19 8.52 22.65
CA TYR A 218 0.82 8.87 22.28
C TYR A 218 -0.11 7.67 22.40
N GLY A 219 -1.14 7.83 23.24
CA GLY A 219 -2.13 6.79 23.50
C GLY A 219 -3.04 6.44 22.31
N LYS A 220 -3.92 5.47 22.56
CA LYS A 220 -4.88 4.93 21.58
C LYS A 220 -5.66 6.04 20.87
N GLY A 221 -5.74 5.93 19.55
CA GLY A 221 -6.45 6.86 18.67
C GLY A 221 -5.54 7.95 18.13
N VAL A 222 -4.78 8.64 19.00
CA VAL A 222 -3.82 9.66 18.56
C VAL A 222 -2.66 9.03 17.79
N ASN A 223 -2.23 7.83 18.19
CA ASN A 223 -1.23 7.07 17.46
C ASN A 223 -1.61 6.73 16.00
N ALA A 224 -2.90 6.70 15.65
CA ALA A 224 -3.32 6.52 14.26
C ALA A 224 -3.09 7.76 13.38
N ALA A 225 -2.75 8.91 13.97
CA ALA A 225 -2.54 10.18 13.25
C ALA A 225 -1.42 10.10 12.22
N ALA A 226 -0.35 9.32 12.47
CA ALA A 226 0.74 9.13 11.52
C ALA A 226 0.24 8.69 10.14
N PHE A 227 -0.49 7.57 10.09
CA PHE A 227 -1.02 7.06 8.83
C PHE A 227 -2.22 7.89 8.32
N ALA A 228 -3.05 8.45 9.22
CA ALA A 228 -4.18 9.27 8.80
C ALA A 228 -3.73 10.53 8.04
N VAL A 229 -2.74 11.25 8.56
CA VAL A 229 -2.18 12.45 7.92
C VAL A 229 -1.43 12.09 6.64
N PHE A 230 -0.63 11.02 6.67
CA PHE A 230 0.02 10.47 5.48
C PHE A 230 -0.99 10.16 4.37
N SER A 231 -2.08 9.45 4.70
CA SER A 231 -3.10 9.02 3.75
C SER A 231 -3.89 10.21 3.20
N LEU A 232 -4.23 11.19 4.03
CA LEU A 232 -4.90 12.42 3.58
C LEU A 232 -4.03 13.19 2.59
N ALA A 233 -2.75 13.40 2.93
CA ALA A 233 -1.77 14.02 2.07
C ALA A 233 -1.63 13.29 0.73
N MET A 234 -1.54 11.96 0.76
CA MET A 234 -1.49 11.12 -0.44
C MET A 234 -2.74 11.27 -1.31
N ILE A 235 -3.94 11.30 -0.72
CA ILE A 235 -5.19 11.53 -1.44
C ILE A 235 -5.14 12.88 -2.15
N SER A 236 -4.76 13.94 -1.45
CA SER A 236 -4.62 15.28 -2.03
C SER A 236 -3.62 15.28 -3.19
N ALA A 237 -2.46 14.64 -3.03
CA ALA A 237 -1.45 14.55 -4.07
C ALA A 237 -1.90 13.73 -5.28
N ARG A 238 -2.70 12.67 -5.09
CA ARG A 238 -3.28 11.88 -6.19
C ARG A 238 -4.28 12.71 -7.00
N PHE A 239 -5.15 13.50 -6.35
CA PHE A 239 -6.05 14.42 -7.05
C PHE A 239 -5.32 15.54 -7.80
N MET A 240 -4.14 15.95 -7.32
CA MET A 240 -3.29 16.97 -7.96
C MET A 240 -2.26 16.36 -8.92
N GLY A 241 -2.19 15.03 -9.00
CA GLY A 241 -1.11 14.27 -9.64
C GLY A 241 -1.02 14.54 -11.14
N ASP A 242 -2.16 14.53 -11.84
CA ASP A 242 -2.21 14.80 -13.29
C ASP A 242 -1.66 16.19 -13.61
N LYS A 243 -2.09 17.22 -12.86
CA LYS A 243 -1.59 18.58 -13.01
C LYS A 243 -0.08 18.69 -12.73
N ALA A 244 0.40 17.96 -11.73
CA ALA A 244 1.82 17.92 -11.41
C ALA A 244 2.63 17.24 -12.52
N LEU A 245 2.12 16.13 -13.09
CA LEU A 245 2.73 15.44 -14.22
C LEU A 245 2.75 16.31 -15.48
N ASP A 246 1.66 17.01 -15.80
CA ASP A 246 1.59 17.91 -16.94
C ASP A 246 2.56 19.10 -16.82
N TYR A 247 2.69 19.67 -15.61
CA TYR A 247 3.51 20.85 -15.38
C TYR A 247 5.01 20.53 -15.19
N PHE A 248 5.33 19.51 -14.40
CA PHE A 248 6.72 19.17 -14.05
C PHE A 248 7.32 18.06 -14.93
N GLY A 249 6.48 17.22 -15.54
CA GLY A 249 6.88 15.97 -16.19
C GLY A 249 7.16 14.83 -15.19
N PRO A 250 7.10 13.56 -15.61
CA PRO A 250 7.26 12.40 -14.72
C PRO A 250 8.56 12.41 -13.91
N ARG A 251 9.67 12.80 -14.55
CA ARG A 251 10.99 12.90 -13.91
C ARG A 251 10.99 13.83 -12.70
N LYS A 252 10.60 15.09 -12.88
CA LYS A 252 10.69 16.09 -11.79
C LYS A 252 9.65 15.81 -10.71
N THR A 253 8.47 15.31 -11.07
CA THR A 253 7.45 14.90 -10.10
C THR A 253 7.99 13.85 -9.15
N VAL A 254 8.64 12.80 -9.65
CA VAL A 254 9.29 11.77 -8.82
C VAL A 254 10.46 12.36 -8.03
N GLN A 255 11.30 13.19 -8.65
CA GLN A 255 12.45 13.79 -8.00
C GLN A 255 12.05 14.62 -6.77
N TYR A 256 11.14 15.57 -6.97
CA TYR A 256 10.66 16.44 -5.90
C TYR A 256 9.86 15.66 -4.86
N GLY A 257 9.03 14.71 -5.30
CA GLY A 257 8.28 13.85 -4.39
C GLY A 257 9.18 13.00 -3.49
N GLY A 258 10.23 12.39 -4.05
CA GLY A 258 11.19 11.57 -3.30
C GLY A 258 11.99 12.37 -2.29
N TYR A 259 12.49 13.54 -2.68
CA TYR A 259 13.23 14.41 -1.75
C TYR A 259 12.33 15.07 -0.70
N LEU A 260 11.16 15.59 -1.09
CA LEU A 260 10.18 16.13 -0.13
C LEU A 260 9.77 15.06 0.87
N GLY A 261 9.43 13.86 0.40
CA GLY A 261 8.99 12.76 1.24
C GLY A 261 10.10 12.24 2.16
N GLY A 262 11.29 11.99 1.61
CA GLY A 262 12.43 11.47 2.37
C GLY A 262 12.94 12.48 3.40
N ILE A 263 13.20 13.73 3.00
CA ILE A 263 13.68 14.78 3.90
C ILE A 263 12.60 15.11 4.94
N GLY A 264 11.34 15.27 4.52
CA GLY A 264 10.23 15.59 5.42
C GLY A 264 10.01 14.52 6.47
N LEU A 265 9.91 13.24 6.08
CA LEU A 265 9.75 12.14 7.01
C LEU A 265 10.96 11.99 7.94
N GLY A 266 12.17 12.04 7.39
CA GLY A 266 13.42 11.93 8.16
C GLY A 266 13.57 13.04 9.19
N ALA A 267 13.39 14.30 8.78
CA ALA A 267 13.44 15.44 9.68
C ALA A 267 12.30 15.42 10.71
N GLY A 268 11.09 15.05 10.29
CA GLY A 268 9.93 14.91 11.17
C GLY A 268 10.21 13.92 12.31
N ILE A 269 10.76 12.74 12.01
CA ILE A 269 11.11 11.73 13.01
C ILE A 269 12.31 12.18 13.85
N ALA A 270 13.39 12.66 13.22
CA ALA A 270 14.62 13.03 13.91
C ALA A 270 14.45 14.21 14.88
N ILE A 271 13.52 15.13 14.60
CA ILE A 271 13.22 16.27 15.46
C ILE A 271 12.08 15.93 16.43
N GLY A 272 11.01 15.30 15.92
CA GLY A 272 9.80 15.08 16.69
C GLY A 272 9.95 14.05 17.80
N VAL A 273 10.65 12.93 17.54
CA VAL A 273 10.84 11.87 18.56
C VAL A 273 11.59 12.40 19.78
N PRO A 274 12.76 13.06 19.68
CA PRO A 274 13.42 13.62 20.87
C PRO A 274 12.62 14.70 21.61
N LEU A 275 11.69 15.38 20.92
CA LEU A 275 10.85 16.42 21.52
C LEU A 275 9.60 15.88 22.22
N SER A 276 9.24 14.60 22.05
CA SER A 276 7.97 14.06 22.55
C SER A 276 7.83 14.18 24.06
N ASP A 277 8.93 14.03 24.80
CA ASP A 277 8.92 14.04 26.27
C ASP A 277 8.73 15.44 26.84
N SER A 278 9.27 16.46 26.18
CA SER A 278 9.26 17.85 26.67
C SER A 278 8.13 18.68 26.08
N HIS A 279 7.77 18.45 24.82
CA HIS A 279 6.80 19.25 24.07
C HIS A 279 5.88 18.36 23.22
N PRO A 280 5.02 17.53 23.86
CA PRO A 280 4.26 16.48 23.17
C PRO A 280 3.34 17.00 22.07
N ALA A 281 2.74 18.20 22.21
CA ALA A 281 1.91 18.76 21.14
C ALA A 281 2.73 19.16 19.90
N ILE A 282 3.89 19.78 20.11
CA ILE A 282 4.77 20.25 19.03
C ILE A 282 5.41 19.06 18.32
N ALA A 283 5.86 18.07 19.09
CA ALA A 283 6.42 16.82 18.57
C ALA A 283 5.43 16.09 17.63
N LEU A 284 4.15 16.00 18.02
CA LEU A 284 3.12 15.35 17.21
C LEU A 284 2.91 16.09 15.88
N ILE A 285 2.89 17.42 15.91
CA ILE A 285 2.76 18.27 14.72
C ILE A 285 3.95 18.04 13.79
N ILE A 286 5.18 18.07 14.32
CA ILE A 286 6.41 17.90 13.52
C ILE A 286 6.45 16.51 12.86
N VAL A 287 6.17 15.44 13.60
CA VAL A 287 6.14 14.08 13.03
C VAL A 287 5.02 13.95 11.99
N SER A 288 3.85 14.52 12.26
CA SER A 288 2.70 14.50 11.35
C SER A 288 2.99 15.27 10.06
N ILE A 289 3.71 16.40 10.11
CA ILE A 289 4.20 17.11 8.91
C ILE A 289 5.14 16.21 8.12
N GLY A 290 6.04 15.48 8.78
CA GLY A 290 6.93 14.52 8.10
C GLY A 290 6.17 13.41 7.36
N PHE A 291 5.16 12.82 8.02
CA PHE A 291 4.26 11.85 7.38
C PHE A 291 3.44 12.48 6.24
N ALA A 292 2.99 13.73 6.37
CA ALA A 292 2.30 14.46 5.31
C ALA A 292 3.21 14.66 4.09
N CYS A 293 4.47 15.07 4.30
CA CYS A 293 5.45 15.22 3.23
C CYS A 293 5.69 13.91 2.49
N ALA A 294 5.79 12.78 3.20
CA ALA A 294 5.90 11.46 2.58
C ALA A 294 4.65 11.11 1.76
N GLY A 295 3.46 11.32 2.31
CA GLY A 295 2.19 11.09 1.60
C GLY A 295 2.07 11.93 0.32
N LEU A 296 2.38 13.23 0.41
CA LEU A 296 2.39 14.15 -0.73
C LEU A 296 3.40 13.71 -1.80
N GLY A 297 4.60 13.29 -1.36
CA GLY A 297 5.67 12.90 -2.25
C GLY A 297 5.43 11.58 -2.98
N ILE A 298 4.85 10.58 -2.30
CA ILE A 298 4.58 9.25 -2.86
C ILE A 298 3.36 9.25 -3.78
N GLY A 299 2.34 10.07 -3.48
CA GLY A 299 1.06 10.10 -4.19
C GLY A 299 1.16 9.98 -5.72
N PRO A 300 1.96 10.81 -6.42
CA PRO A 300 2.08 10.76 -7.87
C PRO A 300 3.17 9.80 -8.38
N MET A 301 3.96 9.14 -7.52
CA MET A 301 5.09 8.30 -7.96
C MET A 301 4.66 7.11 -8.81
N PHE A 302 3.61 6.40 -8.39
CA PHE A 302 3.11 5.23 -9.13
C PHE A 302 2.74 5.60 -10.58
N PRO A 303 1.81 6.53 -10.85
CA PRO A 303 1.49 6.90 -12.23
C PRO A 303 2.68 7.50 -12.97
N ALA A 304 3.58 8.25 -12.31
CA ALA A 304 4.77 8.80 -12.95
C ALA A 304 5.71 7.70 -13.47
N TYR A 305 5.99 6.67 -12.68
CA TYR A 305 6.85 5.55 -13.08
C TYR A 305 6.20 4.69 -14.16
N ILE A 306 4.88 4.46 -14.09
CA ILE A 306 4.15 3.73 -15.12
C ILE A 306 4.18 4.48 -16.46
N LEU A 307 3.93 5.79 -16.45
CA LEU A 307 4.01 6.63 -17.65
C LEU A 307 5.43 6.59 -18.25
N ALA A 308 6.46 6.82 -17.43
CA ALA A 308 7.85 6.75 -17.88
C ALA A 308 8.25 5.37 -18.41
N ALA A 309 7.75 4.29 -17.81
CA ALA A 309 7.99 2.92 -18.28
C ALA A 309 7.35 2.66 -19.65
N SER A 310 6.15 3.19 -19.87
CA SER A 310 5.40 3.00 -21.11
C SER A 310 6.09 3.59 -22.35
N GLU A 311 6.96 4.58 -22.15
CA GLU A 311 7.68 5.32 -23.18
C GLU A 311 9.09 4.78 -23.47
N VAL A 312 9.49 3.66 -22.84
CA VAL A 312 10.82 3.07 -23.06
C VAL A 312 10.93 2.51 -24.49
N PRO A 313 11.84 3.04 -25.34
CA PRO A 313 11.93 2.63 -26.74
C PRO A 313 12.34 1.16 -26.89
N GLY A 314 11.74 0.48 -27.87
CA GLY A 314 12.07 -0.92 -28.20
C GLY A 314 11.51 -1.95 -27.23
N ILE A 315 10.62 -1.55 -26.31
CA ILE A 315 9.92 -2.43 -25.38
C ILE A 315 8.42 -2.15 -25.49
N ALA A 316 7.61 -3.20 -25.59
CA ALA A 316 6.15 -3.05 -25.54
C ALA A 316 5.73 -2.44 -24.20
N SER A 317 4.91 -1.39 -24.25
CA SER A 317 4.52 -0.61 -23.06
C SER A 317 3.89 -1.47 -21.97
N SER A 318 3.03 -2.43 -22.35
CA SER A 318 2.41 -3.39 -21.41
C SER A 318 3.43 -4.17 -20.60
N VAL A 319 4.52 -4.60 -21.23
CA VAL A 319 5.58 -5.39 -20.58
C VAL A 319 6.47 -4.53 -19.70
N ALA A 320 6.79 -3.31 -20.14
CA ALA A 320 7.54 -2.35 -19.34
C ALA A 320 6.79 -1.99 -18.05
N ILE A 321 5.49 -1.68 -18.17
CA ILE A 321 4.59 -1.39 -17.06
C ILE A 321 4.51 -2.57 -16.10
N ALA A 322 4.28 -3.79 -16.61
CA ALA A 322 4.20 -4.99 -15.79
C ALA A 322 5.50 -5.22 -14.99
N ARG A 323 6.67 -5.09 -15.64
CA ARG A 323 7.97 -5.29 -14.99
C ARG A 323 8.22 -4.26 -13.89
N VAL A 324 8.00 -2.98 -14.16
CA VAL A 324 8.17 -1.91 -13.16
C VAL A 324 7.19 -2.08 -12.00
N GLY A 325 5.93 -2.39 -12.29
CA GLY A 325 4.88 -2.64 -11.30
C GLY A 325 5.22 -3.80 -10.36
N VAL A 326 5.67 -4.94 -10.90
CA VAL A 326 6.06 -6.11 -10.08
C VAL A 326 7.21 -5.79 -9.14
N ILE A 327 8.26 -5.10 -9.62
CA ILE A 327 9.38 -4.68 -8.77
C ILE A 327 8.86 -3.72 -7.69
N GLY A 328 8.02 -2.75 -8.06
CA GLY A 328 7.43 -1.81 -7.12
C GLY A 328 6.64 -2.50 -6.00
N ILE A 329 5.69 -3.36 -6.38
CA ILE A 329 4.80 -4.07 -5.45
C ILE A 329 5.60 -4.92 -4.45
N ALA A 330 6.74 -5.48 -4.85
CA ALA A 330 7.63 -6.19 -3.91
C ALA A 330 8.06 -5.31 -2.72
N GLY A 331 8.17 -3.99 -2.91
CA GLY A 331 8.48 -3.04 -1.86
C GLY A 331 7.43 -2.98 -0.75
N TYR A 332 6.14 -3.01 -1.11
CA TYR A 332 5.03 -2.99 -0.15
C TYR A 332 5.06 -4.21 0.78
N PHE A 333 5.56 -5.33 0.26
CA PHE A 333 5.61 -6.61 0.95
C PHE A 333 6.89 -6.83 1.77
N ILE A 334 8.04 -6.50 1.19
CA ILE A 334 9.36 -6.69 1.81
C ILE A 334 9.65 -5.56 2.82
N GLY A 335 9.17 -4.35 2.53
CA GLY A 335 9.46 -3.13 3.30
C GLY A 335 9.14 -3.24 4.80
N PRO A 336 7.91 -3.62 5.19
CA PRO A 336 7.55 -3.73 6.60
C PRO A 336 8.39 -4.77 7.35
N SER A 337 8.72 -5.88 6.70
CA SER A 337 9.50 -6.98 7.30
C SER A 337 10.93 -6.56 7.59
N ILE A 338 11.59 -5.88 6.64
CA ILE A 338 12.94 -5.32 6.83
C ILE A 338 12.91 -4.24 7.93
N THR A 339 11.90 -3.37 7.93
CA THR A 339 11.75 -2.31 8.95
C THR A 339 11.62 -2.91 10.34
N GLY A 340 10.80 -3.96 10.52
CA GLY A 340 10.65 -4.66 11.80
C GLY A 340 11.93 -5.36 12.25
N ALA A 341 12.66 -6.01 11.32
CA ALA A 341 13.96 -6.60 11.61
C ALA A 341 14.97 -5.54 12.08
N LEU A 342 15.09 -4.41 11.38
CA LEU A 342 15.96 -3.31 11.79
C LEU A 342 15.55 -2.73 13.15
N ALA A 343 14.24 -2.58 13.40
CA ALA A 343 13.72 -2.06 14.67
C ALA A 343 14.03 -2.97 15.87
N GLN A 344 14.26 -4.28 15.64
CA GLN A 344 14.65 -5.22 16.69
C GLN A 344 16.11 -5.08 17.13
N TRP A 345 17.02 -4.74 16.21
CA TRP A 345 18.46 -4.61 16.48
C TRP A 345 18.88 -3.19 16.85
N LEU A 346 18.12 -2.20 16.39
CA LEU A 346 18.37 -0.78 16.60
C LEU A 346 17.26 -0.23 17.50
N SER A 347 16.41 0.63 16.94
CA SER A 347 15.13 1.09 17.50
C SER A 347 14.20 1.42 16.34
N LEU A 348 12.90 1.57 16.58
CA LEU A 348 11.97 1.88 15.49
C LEU A 348 12.24 3.25 14.82
N PRO A 349 12.57 4.34 15.54
CA PRO A 349 12.93 5.61 14.91
C PRO A 349 14.15 5.49 13.99
N VAL A 350 15.16 4.70 14.40
CA VAL A 350 16.35 4.46 13.57
C VAL A 350 16.01 3.55 12.38
N ALA A 351 15.17 2.53 12.58
CA ALA A 351 14.71 1.65 11.50
C ALA A 351 13.92 2.40 10.43
N MET A 352 13.18 3.46 10.79
CA MET A 352 12.50 4.36 9.85
C MET A 352 13.47 5.15 8.96
N ALA A 353 14.79 5.14 9.22
CA ALA A 353 15.77 5.63 8.26
C ALA A 353 15.75 4.81 6.96
N TYR A 354 15.37 3.52 6.99
CA TYR A 354 15.25 2.70 5.79
C TYR A 354 14.22 3.23 4.79
N PRO A 355 12.92 3.41 5.13
CA PRO A 355 11.95 4.00 4.21
C PRO A 355 12.32 5.43 3.80
N VAL A 356 12.93 6.21 4.69
CA VAL A 356 13.47 7.55 4.35
C VAL A 356 14.52 7.48 3.25
N LEU A 357 15.54 6.64 3.41
CA LEU A 357 16.60 6.45 2.42
C LEU A 357 16.05 5.91 1.10
N MET A 358 15.04 5.05 1.16
CA MET A 358 14.36 4.52 -0.03
C MET A 358 13.57 5.60 -0.80
N LEU A 359 12.98 6.58 -0.11
CA LEU A 359 12.37 7.75 -0.77
C LEU A 359 13.41 8.66 -1.42
N LEU A 360 14.54 8.90 -0.75
CA LEU A 360 15.65 9.66 -1.33
C LEU A 360 16.22 8.94 -2.55
N LEU A 361 16.35 7.62 -2.49
CA LEU A 361 16.74 6.78 -3.62
C LEU A 361 15.72 6.87 -4.76
N ALA A 362 14.42 6.86 -4.49
CA ALA A 362 13.39 7.07 -5.51
C ALA A 362 13.54 8.44 -6.19
N GLY A 363 13.78 9.50 -5.40
CA GLY A 363 14.07 10.84 -5.92
C GLY A 363 15.31 10.87 -6.79
N TYR A 364 16.39 10.18 -6.39
CA TYR A 364 17.61 10.03 -7.18
C TYR A 364 17.35 9.28 -8.49
N GLN A 365 16.73 8.09 -8.44
CA GLN A 365 16.46 7.22 -9.58
C GLN A 365 15.58 7.87 -10.66
N SER A 366 14.87 8.95 -10.34
CA SER A 366 14.17 9.78 -11.33
C SER A 366 15.08 10.25 -12.48
N HIS A 367 16.41 10.31 -12.29
CA HIS A 367 17.35 10.68 -13.35
C HIS A 367 17.33 9.72 -14.56
N ILE A 368 16.80 8.51 -14.37
CA ILE A 368 16.66 7.46 -15.38
C ILE A 368 15.47 7.73 -16.31
N ILE A 369 14.47 8.48 -15.82
CA ILE A 369 13.31 8.90 -16.59
C ILE A 369 13.79 9.93 -17.62
N LYS A 370 13.49 9.68 -18.91
CA LYS A 370 13.79 10.63 -19.99
C LYS A 370 12.89 11.86 -19.87
N LYS A 371 13.40 13.01 -20.31
CA LYS A 371 12.70 14.30 -20.22
C LYS A 371 11.57 14.39 -21.24
#